data_AF-A0A9W4TA74-F1
#
_entry.id   AF-A0A9W4TA74-F1
#
_cell.length_a   1.000
_cell.length_b   1.000
_cell.length_c   1.000
_cell.angle_alpha   90.00
_cell.angle_beta   90.00
_cell.angle_gamma   90.00
#
_symmetry.space_group_name_H-M   'P 1'
#
loop_
_entity.id
_entity.type
_entity.pdbx_description
1 polymer ?
#
loop_
_entity_poly.entity_id
_entity_poly.type
_entity_poly.pdbx_seq_one_letter_code
_entity_poly.pdbx_strand_id
1 'polypeptide(L)'
;PKINELEEQINNLIKKNTLLEDEASSYQSALGAATNFQLSDNDQNHAVKLNNDIADLNDNIKNYVTNLKQNIVVNIKEVKKLLSLYKCPVEIKDQRTSRLLIQAVLQRHVIEIIFESATQYFQYSGRPQLEHLESQIVSKECELSELLNYASKYRSGNDEITHVAPIKLRQQIYSILSNRGFEDTCRENNTAYEHPFITNCKRKLNDIMNGLRIINDRQMKSDSEKLAVTIIREVVNIFYFRLKVQEPVVQHSWFSYNARLDKTLMDGNQYDSDYENLYVDLCYFPLIGKDLMSENRKVYTLAKV
;
A
#
# COMPACT_ATOMS: atom_id res chain seq x y z
N PRO A 1 -41.60 -33.52 51.62
CA PRO A 1 -40.55 -32.60 52.12
C PRO A 1 -39.28 -32.60 51.22
N LYS A 2 -38.63 -33.77 51.05
CA LYS A 2 -37.35 -33.87 50.34
C LYS A 2 -37.43 -33.63 48.82
N ILE A 3 -38.57 -33.95 48.20
CA ILE A 3 -38.81 -33.71 46.76
C ILE A 3 -38.94 -32.20 46.47
N ASN A 4 -39.76 -31.48 47.24
CA ASN A 4 -39.93 -30.04 47.07
C ASN A 4 -38.62 -29.25 47.29
N GLU A 5 -37.79 -29.71 48.24
CA GLU A 5 -36.47 -29.11 48.50
C GLU A 5 -35.49 -29.34 47.33
N LEU A 6 -35.55 -30.53 46.69
CA LEU A 6 -34.78 -30.82 45.48
C LEU A 6 -35.27 -30.01 44.27
N GLU A 7 -36.58 -29.83 44.11
CA GLU A 7 -37.17 -28.99 43.05
C GLU A 7 -36.75 -27.52 43.17
N GLU A 8 -36.71 -26.99 44.40
CA GLU A 8 -36.22 -25.63 44.65
C GLU A 8 -34.73 -25.48 44.33
N GLN A 9 -33.91 -26.47 44.69
CA GLN A 9 -32.49 -26.50 44.34
C GLN A 9 -32.25 -26.54 42.83
N ILE A 10 -33.00 -27.37 42.09
CA ILE A 10 -32.94 -27.45 40.63
C ILE A 10 -33.31 -26.11 40.01
N ASN A 11 -34.40 -25.49 40.44
CA ASN A 11 -34.82 -24.17 39.94
C ASN A 11 -33.79 -23.07 40.22
N ASN A 12 -33.15 -23.11 41.40
CA ASN A 12 -32.06 -22.18 41.72
C ASN A 12 -30.80 -22.42 40.88
N LEU A 13 -30.45 -23.68 40.60
CA LEU A 13 -29.34 -24.02 39.71
C LEU A 13 -29.61 -23.58 38.27
N ILE A 14 -30.82 -23.78 37.75
CA ILE A 14 -31.21 -23.31 36.42
C ILE A 14 -31.05 -21.78 36.33
N LYS A 15 -31.58 -21.02 37.30
CA LYS A 15 -31.44 -19.56 37.32
C LYS A 15 -29.98 -19.10 37.39
N LYS A 16 -29.14 -19.80 38.15
CA LYS A 16 -27.70 -19.51 38.22
C LYS A 16 -27.01 -19.80 36.89
N ASN A 17 -27.33 -20.92 36.24
CA ASN A 17 -26.78 -21.27 34.95
C ASN A 17 -27.18 -20.24 33.88
N THR A 18 -28.43 -19.79 33.83
CA THR A 18 -28.86 -18.76 32.87
C THR A 18 -28.11 -17.44 33.08
N LEU A 19 -27.89 -17.03 34.34
CA LEU A 19 -27.09 -15.82 34.63
C LEU A 19 -25.63 -15.97 34.19
N LEU A 20 -25.03 -17.15 34.40
CA LEU A 20 -23.66 -17.43 33.97
C LEU A 20 -23.54 -17.48 32.44
N GLU A 21 -24.55 -18.00 31.74
CA GLU A 21 -24.60 -17.99 30.27
C GLU A 21 -24.67 -16.56 29.71
N ASP A 22 -25.52 -15.71 30.30
CA ASP A 22 -25.62 -14.30 29.93
C ASP A 22 -24.30 -13.55 30.18
N GLU A 23 -23.66 -13.80 31.33
CA GLU A 23 -22.37 -13.20 31.68
C GLU A 23 -21.27 -13.66 30.72
N ALA A 24 -21.20 -14.97 30.41
CA ALA A 24 -20.25 -15.54 29.47
C ALA A 24 -20.43 -14.95 28.05
N SER A 25 -21.67 -14.80 27.60
CA SER A 25 -22.00 -14.18 26.30
C SER A 25 -21.56 -12.71 26.24
N SER A 26 -21.75 -11.97 27.33
CA SER A 26 -21.29 -10.59 27.47
C SER A 26 -19.76 -10.49 27.40
N TYR A 27 -19.03 -11.36 28.11
CA TYR A 27 -17.58 -11.40 28.03
C TYR A 27 -17.06 -11.81 26.65
N GLN A 28 -17.68 -12.77 25.99
CA GLN A 28 -17.32 -13.16 24.62
C GLN A 28 -17.52 -12.00 23.64
N SER A 29 -18.60 -11.24 23.79
CA SER A 29 -18.86 -10.05 22.99
C SER A 29 -17.83 -8.95 23.23
N ALA A 30 -17.51 -8.66 24.50
CA ALA A 30 -16.49 -7.68 24.87
C ALA A 30 -15.09 -8.10 24.41
N LEU A 31 -14.74 -9.38 24.55
CA LEU A 31 -13.49 -9.95 24.05
C LEU A 31 -13.42 -9.82 22.53
N GLY A 32 -14.48 -10.19 21.81
CA GLY A 32 -14.56 -10.03 20.37
C GLY A 32 -14.34 -8.58 19.90
N ALA A 33 -14.89 -7.59 20.62
CA ALA A 33 -14.62 -6.18 20.34
C ALA A 33 -13.16 -5.79 20.65
N ALA A 34 -12.58 -6.36 21.73
CA ALA A 34 -11.21 -6.10 22.15
C ALA A 34 -10.16 -6.76 21.24
N THR A 35 -10.47 -7.91 20.60
CA THR A 35 -9.51 -8.67 19.78
C THR A 35 -9.69 -8.46 18.28
N ASN A 36 -10.90 -8.14 17.80
CA ASN A 36 -11.12 -7.88 16.38
C ASN A 36 -10.80 -6.43 16.00
N PHE A 37 -10.24 -6.23 14.80
CA PHE A 37 -10.13 -4.93 14.14
C PHE A 37 -11.19 -4.87 13.03
N GLN A 38 -12.24 -4.10 13.26
CA GLN A 38 -13.30 -3.89 12.28
C GLN A 38 -13.14 -2.53 11.63
N LEU A 39 -12.89 -2.54 10.32
CA LEU A 39 -13.06 -1.37 9.47
C LEU A 39 -14.55 -1.26 9.14
N SER A 40 -15.10 -0.04 9.13
CA SER A 40 -16.45 0.15 8.59
C SER A 40 -16.47 -0.23 7.10
N ASP A 41 -17.60 -0.70 6.58
CA ASP A 41 -17.76 -0.97 5.13
C ASP A 41 -17.48 0.30 4.29
N ASN A 42 -17.71 1.47 4.89
CA ASN A 42 -17.44 2.78 4.31
C ASN A 42 -15.99 3.25 4.49
N ASP A 43 -15.16 2.54 5.25
CA ASP A 43 -13.75 2.86 5.44
C ASP A 43 -12.97 2.71 4.14
N GLN A 44 -12.05 3.64 3.87
CA GLN A 44 -11.20 3.59 2.68
C GLN A 44 -10.21 2.42 2.74
N ASN A 45 -9.88 1.92 3.93
CA ASN A 45 -8.97 0.78 4.11
C ASN A 45 -9.62 -0.59 3.81
N HIS A 46 -10.91 -0.63 3.48
CA HIS A 46 -11.58 -1.86 3.10
C HIS A 46 -10.95 -2.48 1.84
N ALA A 47 -10.72 -3.80 1.84
CA ALA A 47 -9.93 -4.48 0.81
C ALA A 47 -10.47 -4.31 -0.62
N VAL A 48 -11.80 -4.23 -0.79
CA VAL A 48 -12.41 -3.99 -2.12
C VAL A 48 -12.04 -2.60 -2.66
N LYS A 49 -12.03 -1.57 -1.81
CA LYS A 49 -11.64 -0.21 -2.23
C LYS A 49 -10.15 -0.14 -2.55
N LEU A 50 -9.32 -0.87 -1.78
CA LEU A 50 -7.88 -0.96 -2.05
C LEU A 50 -7.58 -1.42 -3.49
N ASN A 51 -8.30 -2.43 -4.00
CA ASN A 51 -8.09 -2.89 -5.37
C ASN A 51 -8.46 -1.85 -6.42
N ASN A 52 -9.58 -1.13 -6.22
CA ASN A 52 -9.99 -0.05 -7.12
C ASN A 52 -8.98 1.09 -7.11
N ASP A 53 -8.54 1.51 -5.92
CA ASP A 53 -7.59 2.62 -5.79
C ASP A 53 -6.20 2.26 -6.37
N ILE A 54 -5.80 0.98 -6.32
CA ILE A 54 -4.59 0.51 -7.02
C ILE A 54 -4.75 0.58 -8.54
N ALA A 55 -5.92 0.23 -9.07
CA ALA A 55 -6.21 0.33 -10.50
C ALA A 55 -6.22 1.80 -10.96
N ASP A 56 -6.89 2.67 -10.20
CA ASP A 56 -6.94 4.12 -10.45
C ASP A 56 -5.54 4.74 -10.40
N LEU A 57 -4.72 4.36 -9.41
CA LEU A 57 -3.32 4.78 -9.34
C LEU A 57 -2.55 4.38 -10.61
N ASN A 58 -2.69 3.14 -11.07
CA ASN A 58 -2.02 2.70 -12.29
C ASN A 58 -2.44 3.55 -13.51
N ASP A 59 -3.72 3.90 -13.61
CA ASP A 59 -4.23 4.73 -14.70
C ASP A 59 -3.77 6.19 -14.58
N ASN A 60 -3.70 6.73 -13.36
CA ASN A 60 -3.12 8.04 -13.08
C ASN A 60 -1.65 8.09 -13.50
N ILE A 61 -0.84 7.09 -13.13
CA ILE A 61 0.57 7.00 -13.56
C ILE A 61 0.66 6.92 -15.08
N LYS A 62 -0.17 6.09 -15.73
CA LYS A 62 -0.22 5.99 -17.21
C LYS A 62 -0.55 7.33 -17.86
N ASN A 63 -1.50 8.07 -17.32
CA ASN A 63 -1.88 9.41 -17.80
C ASN A 63 -0.75 10.42 -17.57
N TYR A 64 -0.10 10.37 -16.42
CA TYR A 64 1.03 11.23 -16.08
C TYR A 64 2.21 11.03 -17.03
N VAL A 65 2.59 9.78 -17.34
CA VAL A 65 3.64 9.49 -18.32
C VAL A 65 3.22 9.78 -19.76
N THR A 66 1.94 10.07 -19.98
CA THR A 66 1.28 10.45 -21.23
C THR A 66 1.17 9.32 -22.25
N ASN A 67 0.46 9.58 -23.35
CA ASN A 67 0.38 8.66 -24.48
C ASN A 67 1.62 8.69 -25.39
N LEU A 68 2.60 9.58 -25.13
CA LEU A 68 3.81 9.79 -25.93
C LEU A 68 3.55 10.02 -27.44
N LYS A 69 2.39 10.56 -27.79
CA LYS A 69 2.02 10.96 -29.15
C LYS A 69 2.29 12.45 -29.36
N GLN A 70 1.70 13.04 -30.41
CA GLN A 70 1.72 14.46 -30.78
C GLN A 70 2.03 15.41 -29.61
N ASN A 71 2.89 16.39 -29.87
CA ASN A 71 3.36 17.38 -28.88
C ASN A 71 4.22 16.82 -27.74
N ILE A 72 4.70 15.57 -27.87
CA ILE A 72 5.59 14.96 -26.87
C ILE A 72 6.83 14.39 -27.56
N VAL A 73 8.00 14.82 -27.11
CA VAL A 73 9.31 14.35 -27.60
C VAL A 73 9.98 13.55 -26.48
N VAL A 74 10.31 12.29 -26.76
CA VAL A 74 11.00 11.42 -25.79
C VAL A 74 12.52 11.56 -25.93
N ASN A 75 13.20 11.67 -24.79
CA ASN A 75 14.64 11.59 -24.75
C ASN A 75 15.09 10.12 -24.77
N ILE A 76 15.19 9.55 -25.97
CA ILE A 76 15.50 8.12 -26.17
C ILE A 76 16.82 7.71 -25.51
N LYS A 77 17.82 8.61 -25.47
CA LYS A 77 19.10 8.34 -24.83
C LYS A 77 18.94 8.09 -23.33
N GLU A 78 18.17 8.92 -22.63
CA GLU A 78 17.95 8.75 -21.20
C GLU A 78 17.05 7.55 -20.91
N VAL A 79 16.03 7.28 -21.74
CA VAL A 79 15.21 6.07 -21.60
C VAL A 79 16.04 4.80 -21.79
N LYS A 80 17.02 4.77 -22.71
CA LYS A 80 17.95 3.64 -22.86
C LYS A 80 18.79 3.39 -21.59
N LYS A 81 19.15 4.45 -20.85
CA LYS A 81 19.82 4.29 -19.54
C LYS A 81 18.88 3.64 -18.52
N LEU A 82 17.60 4.02 -18.50
CA LEU A 82 16.60 3.38 -17.63
C LEU A 82 16.38 1.91 -17.97
N LEU A 83 16.29 1.55 -19.26
CA LEU A 83 16.23 0.16 -19.68
C LEU A 83 17.42 -0.64 -19.18
N SER A 84 18.62 -0.06 -19.27
CA SER A 84 19.86 -0.67 -18.78
C SER A 84 19.84 -0.84 -17.25
N LEU A 85 19.35 0.17 -16.51
CA LEU A 85 19.15 0.10 -15.06
C LEU A 85 18.23 -1.06 -14.67
N TYR A 86 17.16 -1.27 -15.45
CA TYR A 86 16.20 -2.35 -15.24
C TYR A 86 16.59 -3.69 -15.88
N LYS A 87 17.78 -3.77 -16.48
CA LYS A 87 18.30 -4.95 -17.18
C LYS A 87 17.37 -5.45 -18.28
N CYS A 88 16.57 -4.56 -18.87
CA CYS A 88 15.67 -4.89 -19.97
C CYS A 88 16.48 -4.89 -21.29
N PRO A 89 16.56 -6.01 -22.02
CA PRO A 89 17.41 -6.12 -23.22
C PRO A 89 16.77 -5.51 -24.47
N VAL A 90 15.49 -5.12 -24.41
CA VAL A 90 14.73 -4.70 -25.58
C VAL A 90 15.27 -3.39 -26.14
N GLU A 91 15.65 -3.39 -27.41
CA GLU A 91 16.16 -2.20 -28.07
C GLU A 91 15.05 -1.23 -28.47
N ILE A 92 15.25 0.05 -28.15
CA ILE A 92 14.42 1.14 -28.69
C ILE A 92 14.91 1.50 -30.09
N LYS A 93 14.09 1.19 -31.09
CA LYS A 93 14.30 1.60 -32.50
C LYS A 93 13.95 3.07 -32.69
N ASP A 94 12.70 3.43 -32.36
CA ASP A 94 12.18 4.78 -32.42
C ASP A 94 11.01 4.97 -31.45
N GLN A 95 10.64 6.23 -31.16
CA GLN A 95 9.56 6.56 -30.23
C GLN A 95 8.21 5.94 -30.62
N ARG A 96 7.90 5.87 -31.93
CA ARG A 96 6.59 5.44 -32.42
C ARG A 96 6.43 3.92 -32.29
N THR A 97 7.45 3.16 -32.67
CA THR A 97 7.42 1.69 -32.62
C THR A 97 7.63 1.15 -31.22
N SER A 98 8.49 1.77 -30.41
CA SER A 98 8.79 1.33 -29.04
C SER A 98 7.93 2.02 -27.97
N ARG A 99 6.82 2.65 -28.37
CA ARG A 99 6.01 3.51 -27.49
C ARG A 99 5.55 2.82 -26.20
N LEU A 100 5.01 1.61 -26.31
CA LEU A 100 4.48 0.87 -25.16
C LEU A 100 5.58 0.54 -24.14
N LEU A 101 6.75 0.10 -24.64
CA LEU A 101 7.93 -0.14 -23.80
C LEU A 101 8.38 1.14 -23.10
N ILE A 102 8.47 2.26 -23.83
CA ILE A 102 8.85 3.55 -23.24
C ILE A 102 7.86 3.94 -22.15
N GLN A 103 6.55 3.82 -22.40
CA GLN A 103 5.54 4.10 -21.37
C GLN A 103 5.72 3.23 -20.13
N ALA A 104 5.92 1.92 -20.31
CA ALA A 104 6.15 0.98 -19.21
C ALA A 104 7.39 1.36 -18.38
N VAL A 105 8.52 1.65 -19.03
CA VAL A 105 9.75 2.09 -18.34
C VAL A 105 9.53 3.37 -17.54
N LEU A 106 8.81 4.35 -18.12
CA LEU A 106 8.50 5.59 -17.43
C LEU A 106 7.55 5.36 -16.24
N GLN A 107 6.54 4.48 -16.36
CA GLN A 107 5.61 4.15 -15.26
C GLN A 107 6.36 3.54 -14.08
N ARG A 108 7.21 2.54 -14.35
CA ARG A 108 8.06 1.93 -13.33
C ARG A 108 8.90 2.98 -12.61
N HIS A 109 9.55 3.85 -13.39
CA HIS A 109 10.47 4.84 -12.84
C HIS A 109 9.76 5.87 -11.96
N VAL A 110 8.53 6.27 -12.30
CA VAL A 110 7.70 7.14 -11.45
C VAL A 110 7.47 6.51 -10.07
N ILE A 111 7.08 5.23 -10.01
CA ILE A 111 6.85 4.52 -8.74
C ILE A 111 8.14 4.44 -7.93
N GLU A 112 9.25 4.07 -8.57
CA GLU A 112 10.54 3.93 -7.89
C GLU A 112 11.08 5.26 -7.34
N ILE A 113 10.93 6.40 -8.05
CA ILE A 113 11.31 7.72 -7.53
C ILE A 113 10.53 8.06 -6.26
N ILE A 114 9.23 7.76 -6.25
CA ILE A 114 8.37 8.03 -5.10
C ILE A 114 8.74 7.09 -3.95
N PHE A 115 9.00 5.81 -4.22
CA PHE A 115 9.49 4.85 -3.22
C PHE A 115 10.82 5.28 -2.61
N GLU A 116 11.78 5.72 -3.43
CA GLU A 116 13.07 6.23 -2.95
C GLU A 116 12.86 7.45 -2.04
N SER A 117 12.03 8.39 -2.46
CA SER A 117 11.75 9.62 -1.71
C SER A 117 11.03 9.32 -0.38
N ALA A 118 10.04 8.43 -0.39
CA ALA A 118 9.33 8.00 0.80
C ALA A 118 10.25 7.22 1.76
N THR A 119 11.08 6.31 1.24
CA THR A 119 12.07 5.59 2.04
C THR A 119 13.01 6.56 2.75
N GLN A 120 13.53 7.56 2.04
CA GLN A 120 14.37 8.61 2.64
C GLN A 120 13.61 9.40 3.72
N TYR A 121 12.34 9.74 3.48
CA TYR A 121 11.50 10.45 4.43
C TYR A 121 11.30 9.66 5.73
N PHE A 122 11.01 8.36 5.64
CA PHE A 122 10.76 7.51 6.80
C PHE A 122 12.04 7.07 7.54
N GLN A 123 13.23 7.17 6.90
CA GLN A 123 14.52 6.83 7.52
C GLN A 123 15.16 8.00 8.31
N TYR A 124 14.78 9.25 8.02
CA TYR A 124 15.49 10.43 8.54
C TYR A 124 14.96 10.92 9.90
N SER A 125 15.54 10.42 10.99
CA SER A 125 15.09 10.68 12.38
C SER A 125 15.54 12.03 12.98
N GLY A 126 16.17 12.93 12.20
CA GLY A 126 16.85 14.13 12.72
C GLY A 126 16.23 15.50 12.42
N ARG A 127 15.00 15.58 11.90
CA ARG A 127 14.36 16.85 11.49
C ARG A 127 13.32 17.36 12.51
N PRO A 128 12.91 18.64 12.44
CA PRO A 128 11.91 19.21 13.36
C PRO A 128 10.63 18.37 13.39
N GLN A 129 10.10 18.15 14.60
CA GLN A 129 9.07 17.15 14.89
C GLN A 129 7.76 17.36 14.11
N LEU A 130 7.40 18.59 13.74
CA LEU A 130 6.17 18.85 12.99
C LEU A 130 6.28 18.61 11.47
N GLU A 131 7.48 18.57 10.89
CA GLU A 131 7.64 18.38 9.44
C GLU A 131 7.70 16.90 9.02
N HIS A 132 7.87 15.99 9.99
CA HIS A 132 8.06 14.54 9.81
C HIS A 132 7.19 13.75 10.79
N LEU A 133 5.94 14.21 10.99
CA LEU A 133 5.04 13.65 11.98
C LEU A 133 4.75 12.17 11.69
N GLU A 134 4.49 11.84 10.44
CA GLU A 134 4.16 10.48 9.99
C GLU A 134 5.31 9.52 10.25
N SER A 135 6.56 9.96 9.98
CA SER A 135 7.75 9.15 10.24
C SER A 135 7.92 8.86 11.73
N GLN A 136 7.70 9.84 12.60
CA GLN A 136 7.74 9.64 14.05
C GLN A 136 6.63 8.71 14.53
N ILE A 137 5.41 8.89 14.03
CA ILE A 137 4.28 8.01 14.37
C ILE A 137 4.62 6.56 13.99
N VAL A 138 5.11 6.32 12.77
CA VAL A 138 5.53 4.99 12.32
C VAL A 138 6.65 4.42 13.20
N SER A 139 7.68 5.22 13.51
CA SER A 139 8.78 4.77 14.37
C SER A 139 8.29 4.37 15.77
N LYS A 140 7.39 5.15 16.36
CA LYS A 140 6.86 4.87 17.71
C LYS A 140 5.87 3.72 17.74
N GLU A 141 5.11 3.53 16.66
CA GLU A 141 4.29 2.33 16.48
C GLU A 141 5.18 1.09 16.45
N CYS A 142 6.23 1.07 15.64
CA CYS A 142 7.15 -0.06 15.54
C CYS A 142 7.81 -0.39 16.88
N GLU A 143 8.36 0.61 17.59
CA GLU A 143 8.93 0.43 18.92
C GLU A 143 7.93 -0.18 19.91
N LEU A 144 6.69 0.34 19.95
CA LEU A 144 5.67 -0.14 20.88
C LEU A 144 5.17 -1.54 20.52
N SER A 145 4.99 -1.83 19.24
CA SER A 145 4.63 -3.17 18.73
C SER A 145 5.67 -4.23 19.13
N GLU A 146 6.97 -3.90 19.07
CA GLU A 146 8.03 -4.79 19.56
C GLU A 146 7.95 -5.03 21.07
N LEU A 147 7.73 -3.98 21.86
CA LEU A 147 7.56 -4.10 23.32
C LEU A 147 6.35 -4.97 23.69
N LEU A 148 5.23 -4.84 22.96
CA LEU A 148 4.04 -5.67 23.15
C LEU A 148 4.30 -7.13 22.78
N ASN A 149 5.03 -7.41 21.71
CA ASN A 149 5.47 -8.76 21.36
C ASN A 149 6.34 -9.39 22.46
N TYR A 150 7.24 -8.62 23.06
CA TYR A 150 8.04 -9.10 24.19
C TYR A 150 7.20 -9.35 25.44
N ALA A 151 6.21 -8.51 25.71
CA ALA A 151 5.27 -8.75 26.81
C ALA A 151 4.49 -10.05 26.59
N SER A 152 3.91 -10.26 25.40
CA SER A 152 3.21 -11.49 25.01
C SER A 152 4.08 -12.75 25.14
N LYS A 153 5.35 -12.68 24.71
CA LYS A 153 6.23 -13.86 24.64
C LYS A 153 6.89 -14.23 25.97
N TYR A 154 7.26 -13.24 26.79
CA TYR A 154 8.16 -13.46 27.93
C TYR A 154 7.53 -13.20 29.30
N ARG A 155 6.24 -12.86 29.37
CA ARG A 155 5.51 -12.73 30.64
C ARG A 155 4.58 -13.92 30.85
N SER A 156 4.33 -14.25 32.12
CA SER A 156 3.32 -15.24 32.49
C SER A 156 1.92 -14.69 32.23
N GLY A 157 1.10 -15.46 31.51
CA GLY A 157 -0.23 -15.05 31.06
C GLY A 157 -0.47 -15.61 29.66
N ASN A 158 -1.73 -15.85 29.31
CA ASN A 158 -2.09 -16.33 27.97
C ASN A 158 -3.42 -15.72 27.53
N ASP A 159 -3.60 -14.42 27.78
CA ASP A 159 -4.75 -13.70 27.26
C ASP A 159 -4.54 -13.38 25.77
N GLU A 160 -5.62 -13.55 25.00
CA GLU A 160 -5.63 -13.29 23.56
C GLU A 160 -5.33 -11.81 23.25
N ILE A 161 -5.72 -10.90 24.16
CA ILE A 161 -5.58 -9.45 23.99
C ILE A 161 -4.11 -9.06 23.80
N THR A 162 -3.22 -9.55 24.66
CA THR A 162 -1.79 -9.22 24.58
C THR A 162 -1.15 -9.80 23.31
N HIS A 163 -1.62 -10.96 22.83
CA HIS A 163 -1.14 -11.55 21.57
C HIS A 163 -1.54 -10.74 20.34
N VAL A 164 -2.76 -10.21 20.29
CA VAL A 164 -3.27 -9.44 19.14
C VAL A 164 -2.99 -7.94 19.23
N ALA A 165 -2.55 -7.43 20.39
CA ALA A 165 -2.30 -6.01 20.61
C ALA A 165 -1.34 -5.36 19.59
N PRO A 166 -0.17 -5.96 19.24
CA PRO A 166 0.71 -5.39 18.21
C PRO A 166 0.02 -5.27 16.84
N ILE A 167 -0.80 -6.27 16.49
CA ILE A 167 -1.55 -6.29 15.23
C ILE A 167 -2.54 -5.14 15.22
N LYS A 168 -3.37 -5.01 16.26
CA LYS A 168 -4.38 -3.95 16.35
C LYS A 168 -3.75 -2.55 16.37
N LEU A 169 -2.65 -2.39 17.11
CA LEU A 169 -1.92 -1.12 17.16
C LEU A 169 -1.47 -0.69 15.76
N ARG A 170 -0.78 -1.57 15.03
CA ARG A 170 -0.39 -1.33 13.64
C ARG A 170 -1.59 -0.93 12.79
N GLN A 171 -2.66 -1.72 12.80
CA GLN A 171 -3.82 -1.46 11.96
C GLN A 171 -4.47 -0.10 12.25
N GLN A 172 -4.59 0.27 13.53
CA GLN A 172 -5.12 1.59 13.94
C GLN A 172 -4.22 2.74 13.50
N ILE A 173 -2.92 2.66 13.77
CA ILE A 173 -1.98 3.72 13.43
C ILE A 173 -1.92 3.93 11.92
N TYR A 174 -1.78 2.85 11.14
CA TYR A 174 -1.71 2.97 9.69
C TYR A 174 -3.05 3.38 9.07
N SER A 175 -4.19 3.09 9.71
CA SER A 175 -5.50 3.61 9.29
C SER A 175 -5.65 5.12 9.57
N ILE A 176 -5.04 5.63 10.64
CA ILE A 176 -4.99 7.08 10.90
C ILE A 176 -4.12 7.76 9.83
N LEU A 177 -2.94 7.20 9.57
CA LEU A 177 -2.00 7.72 8.59
C LEU A 177 -2.55 7.66 7.16
N SER A 178 -3.29 6.62 6.78
CA SER A 178 -3.94 6.53 5.46
C SER A 178 -4.92 7.68 5.23
N ASN A 179 -5.56 8.17 6.30
CA ASN A 179 -6.60 9.18 6.22
C ASN A 179 -6.06 10.61 6.36
N ARG A 180 -4.87 10.79 6.97
CA ARG A 180 -4.37 12.12 7.38
C ARG A 180 -2.90 12.39 7.10
N GLY A 181 -2.08 11.36 6.84
CA GLY A 181 -0.62 11.47 6.91
C GLY A 181 0.02 12.40 5.87
N PHE A 182 -0.55 12.55 4.68
CA PHE A 182 0.01 13.47 3.66
C PHE A 182 -1.01 14.45 3.10
N GLU A 183 -2.02 14.74 3.93
CA GLU A 183 -2.95 15.83 3.69
C GLU A 183 -2.25 17.19 3.81
N ASP A 184 -2.90 18.24 3.30
CA ASP A 184 -2.39 19.60 3.44
C ASP A 184 -2.31 19.98 4.92
N THR A 185 -1.23 20.67 5.28
CA THR A 185 -0.97 21.12 6.64
C THR A 185 -1.66 22.44 6.90
N CYS A 186 -2.27 22.59 8.09
CA CYS A 186 -2.91 23.84 8.53
C CYS A 186 -2.04 24.56 9.56
N ARG A 187 -1.92 25.89 9.46
CA ARG A 187 -1.37 26.76 10.53
C ARG A 187 -2.49 27.50 11.27
N GLU A 188 -2.14 28.21 12.33
CA GLU A 188 -3.05 28.93 13.27
C GLU A 188 -4.13 29.81 12.61
N ASN A 189 -3.99 30.17 11.32
CA ASN A 189 -4.95 30.96 10.55
C ASN A 189 -5.83 30.13 9.58
N ASN A 190 -5.89 28.80 9.70
CA ASN A 190 -6.62 27.87 8.81
C ASN A 190 -6.20 27.96 7.32
N THR A 191 -5.05 28.54 7.00
CA THR A 191 -4.48 28.48 5.65
C THR A 191 -3.83 27.13 5.45
N ALA A 192 -4.37 26.35 4.52
CA ALA A 192 -3.81 25.08 4.10
C ALA A 192 -2.60 25.31 3.18
N TYR A 193 -1.51 24.62 3.44
CA TYR A 193 -0.33 24.57 2.57
C TYR A 193 0.03 23.12 2.26
N GLU A 194 0.48 22.90 1.03
CA GLU A 194 0.87 21.57 0.55
C GLU A 194 1.95 20.98 1.47
N HIS A 195 1.77 19.71 1.82
CA HIS A 195 2.67 19.01 2.72
C HIS A 195 4.12 19.06 2.20
N PRO A 196 5.14 19.40 3.02
CA PRO A 196 6.52 19.59 2.54
C PRO A 196 7.11 18.40 1.78
N PHE A 197 6.85 17.18 2.23
CA PHE A 197 7.22 15.95 1.50
C PHE A 197 6.63 15.92 0.09
N ILE A 198 5.34 16.24 -0.07
CA ILE A 198 4.64 16.25 -1.35
C ILE A 198 5.25 17.30 -2.27
N THR A 199 5.48 18.51 -1.78
CA THR A 199 6.11 19.58 -2.58
C THR A 199 7.51 19.19 -3.07
N ASN A 200 8.34 18.62 -2.19
CA ASN A 200 9.70 18.21 -2.54
C ASN A 200 9.71 17.03 -3.53
N CYS A 201 8.89 16.02 -3.28
CA CYS A 201 8.78 14.85 -4.13
C CYS A 201 8.22 15.23 -5.51
N LYS A 202 7.20 16.11 -5.57
CA LYS A 202 6.62 16.63 -6.81
C LYS A 202 7.68 17.32 -7.67
N ARG A 203 8.48 18.20 -7.07
CA ARG A 203 9.56 18.90 -7.77
C ARG A 203 10.57 17.90 -8.34
N LYS A 204 11.09 16.99 -7.50
CA LYS A 204 12.05 15.94 -7.93
C LYS A 204 11.47 15.08 -9.07
N LEU A 205 10.23 14.63 -8.93
CA LEU A 205 9.56 13.78 -9.91
C LEU A 205 9.39 14.50 -11.25
N ASN A 206 8.83 15.72 -11.25
CA ASN A 206 8.64 16.50 -12.48
C ASN A 206 9.97 16.86 -13.15
N ASP A 207 11.00 17.21 -12.38
CA ASP A 207 12.34 17.52 -12.91
C ASP A 207 12.93 16.30 -13.66
N ILE A 208 12.88 15.11 -13.04
CA ILE A 208 13.36 13.87 -13.67
C ILE A 208 12.53 13.52 -14.90
N MET A 209 11.19 13.59 -14.81
CA MET A 209 10.31 13.27 -15.93
C MET A 209 10.49 14.23 -17.11
N ASN A 210 10.73 15.52 -16.86
CA ASN A 210 11.03 16.51 -17.89
C ASN A 210 12.37 16.25 -18.60
N GLY A 211 13.31 15.55 -17.95
CA GLY A 211 14.54 15.05 -18.58
C GLY A 211 14.31 13.84 -19.50
N LEU A 212 13.27 13.04 -19.22
CA LEU A 212 12.91 11.83 -19.95
C LEU A 212 11.95 12.10 -21.12
N ARG A 213 11.05 13.07 -20.97
CA ARG A 213 10.11 13.51 -22.01
C ARG A 213 9.91 15.03 -21.96
N ILE A 214 9.68 15.63 -23.12
CA ILE A 214 9.32 17.04 -23.26
C ILE A 214 7.86 17.10 -23.72
N ILE A 215 7.00 17.75 -22.93
CA ILE A 215 5.61 18.06 -23.29
C ILE A 215 5.59 19.49 -23.82
N ASN A 216 5.38 19.65 -25.13
CA ASN A 216 5.42 20.95 -25.81
C ASN A 216 4.13 21.76 -25.60
N ASP A 217 3.01 21.08 -25.37
CA ASP A 217 1.75 21.73 -25.07
C ASP A 217 1.72 22.20 -23.61
N ARG A 218 1.51 23.51 -23.40
CA ARG A 218 1.57 24.13 -22.07
C ARG A 218 0.45 23.66 -21.14
N GLN A 219 -0.75 23.45 -21.67
CA GLN A 219 -1.90 23.03 -20.87
C GLN A 219 -1.71 21.59 -20.42
N MET A 220 -1.36 20.70 -21.36
CA MET A 220 -1.04 19.30 -21.09
C MET A 220 0.11 19.14 -20.11
N LYS A 221 1.13 19.99 -20.20
CA LYS A 221 2.24 20.01 -19.23
C LYS A 221 1.74 20.37 -17.84
N SER A 222 0.97 21.45 -17.71
CA SER A 222 0.39 21.88 -16.43
C SER A 222 -0.50 20.81 -15.80
N ASP A 223 -1.34 20.16 -16.60
CA ASP A 223 -2.25 19.10 -16.12
C ASP A 223 -1.47 17.86 -15.68
N SER A 224 -0.42 17.48 -16.43
CA SER A 224 0.51 16.41 -16.03
C SER A 224 1.22 16.75 -14.71
N GLU A 225 1.75 17.96 -14.56
CA GLU A 225 2.46 18.38 -13.35
C GLU A 225 1.56 18.45 -12.10
N LYS A 226 0.27 18.77 -12.27
CA LYS A 226 -0.73 18.71 -11.19
C LYS A 226 -1.04 17.27 -10.77
N LEU A 227 -1.13 16.35 -11.74
CA LEU A 227 -1.41 14.93 -11.48
C LEU A 227 -0.30 14.26 -10.64
N ALA A 228 0.92 14.79 -10.67
CA ALA A 228 2.02 14.33 -9.82
C ALA A 228 1.66 14.36 -8.32
N VAL A 229 0.94 15.39 -7.85
CA VAL A 229 0.52 15.49 -6.43
C VAL A 229 -0.35 14.30 -6.05
N THR A 230 -1.37 14.02 -6.87
CA THR A 230 -2.30 12.90 -6.66
C THR A 230 -1.56 11.58 -6.65
N ILE A 231 -0.69 11.33 -7.62
CA ILE A 231 0.09 10.08 -7.71
C ILE A 231 0.99 9.90 -6.49
N ILE A 232 1.69 10.94 -6.04
CA ILE A 232 2.57 10.83 -4.88
C ILE A 232 1.76 10.46 -3.63
N ARG A 233 0.61 11.11 -3.42
CA ARG A 233 -0.29 10.78 -2.31
C ARG A 233 -0.80 9.36 -2.40
N GLU A 234 -1.30 8.93 -3.56
CA GLU A 234 -1.83 7.58 -3.77
C GLU A 234 -0.75 6.51 -3.56
N VAL A 235 0.45 6.69 -4.13
CA VAL A 235 1.55 5.75 -3.95
C VAL A 235 1.93 5.61 -2.48
N VAL A 236 2.14 6.72 -1.78
CA VAL A 236 2.55 6.63 -0.37
C VAL A 236 1.41 6.08 0.50
N ASN A 237 0.17 6.54 0.27
CA ASN A 237 -0.99 6.05 1.01
C ASN A 237 -1.19 4.55 0.82
N ILE A 238 -1.19 4.05 -0.43
CA ILE A 238 -1.34 2.62 -0.71
C ILE A 238 -0.17 1.84 -0.11
N PHE A 239 1.05 2.08 -0.59
CA PHE A 239 2.19 1.20 -0.36
C PHE A 239 2.82 1.30 1.04
N TYR A 240 2.75 2.48 1.68
CA TYR A 240 3.33 2.68 3.01
C TYR A 240 2.29 2.56 4.13
N PHE A 241 1.00 2.81 3.86
CA PHE A 241 -0.03 2.78 4.90
C PHE A 241 -1.07 1.69 4.70
N ARG A 242 -1.85 1.70 3.63
CA ARG A 242 -3.04 0.84 3.50
C ARG A 242 -2.71 -0.64 3.42
N LEU A 243 -1.59 -1.00 2.79
CA LEU A 243 -1.11 -2.39 2.82
C LEU A 243 -0.81 -2.88 4.25
N LYS A 244 -0.36 -1.97 5.13
CA LYS A 244 -0.08 -2.21 6.55
C LYS A 244 -1.33 -2.16 7.43
N VAL A 245 -2.51 -1.84 6.91
CA VAL A 245 -3.78 -1.97 7.66
C VAL A 245 -4.35 -3.39 7.55
N GLN A 246 -3.98 -4.12 6.51
CA GLN A 246 -4.51 -5.46 6.25
C GLN A 246 -3.90 -6.50 7.21
N GLU A 247 -4.68 -7.55 7.50
CA GLU A 247 -4.21 -8.74 8.22
C GLU A 247 -4.48 -10.03 7.42
N PRO A 248 -3.46 -10.87 7.13
CA PRO A 248 -2.03 -10.55 7.18
C PRO A 248 -1.66 -9.30 6.37
N VAL A 249 -0.49 -8.72 6.66
CA VAL A 249 0.04 -7.55 5.94
C VAL A 249 0.12 -7.85 4.44
N VAL A 250 -0.45 -6.98 3.60
CA VAL A 250 -0.32 -7.11 2.15
C VAL A 250 1.09 -6.69 1.73
N GLN A 251 1.67 -7.46 0.81
CA GLN A 251 3.01 -7.26 0.28
C GLN A 251 2.93 -6.83 -1.19
N HIS A 252 4.01 -6.23 -1.67
CA HIS A 252 4.19 -6.00 -3.09
C HIS A 252 5.54 -6.56 -3.53
N SER A 253 5.62 -7.03 -4.78
CA SER A 253 6.84 -7.62 -5.34
C SER A 253 7.01 -7.27 -6.81
N TRP A 254 8.24 -6.97 -7.19
CA TRP A 254 8.63 -6.80 -8.58
C TRP A 254 9.15 -8.12 -9.14
N PHE A 255 8.85 -8.42 -10.40
CA PHE A 255 9.50 -9.50 -11.10
C PHE A 255 10.80 -9.02 -11.76
N SER A 256 11.85 -9.80 -11.60
CA SER A 256 13.13 -9.55 -12.25
C SER A 256 13.06 -9.84 -13.74
N TYR A 257 13.94 -9.21 -14.51
CA TYR A 257 14.25 -9.65 -15.87
C TYR A 257 14.54 -11.16 -15.88
N ASN A 258 14.07 -11.84 -16.94
CA ASN A 258 14.22 -13.27 -17.16
C ASN A 258 13.51 -14.17 -16.15
N ALA A 259 12.58 -13.63 -15.35
CA ALA A 259 11.65 -14.45 -14.58
C ALA A 259 10.68 -15.17 -15.55
N ARG A 260 10.37 -16.44 -15.28
CA ARG A 260 9.39 -17.18 -16.08
C ARG A 260 8.01 -16.55 -15.92
N LEU A 261 7.29 -16.36 -17.03
CA LEU A 261 5.96 -15.75 -17.01
C LEU A 261 4.94 -16.69 -16.35
N ASP A 262 4.16 -16.16 -15.41
CA ASP A 262 3.10 -16.87 -14.69
C ASP A 262 1.79 -16.07 -14.76
N LYS A 263 0.79 -16.54 -15.53
CA LYS A 263 -0.51 -15.85 -15.71
C LYS A 263 -1.27 -15.67 -14.39
N THR A 264 -0.97 -16.48 -13.37
CA THR A 264 -1.62 -16.36 -12.07
C THR A 264 -1.09 -15.18 -11.26
N LEU A 265 0.06 -14.63 -11.65
CA LEU A 265 0.76 -13.54 -10.96
C LEU A 265 1.04 -12.32 -11.85
N MET A 266 0.95 -12.47 -13.17
CA MET A 266 1.37 -11.47 -14.14
C MET A 266 0.33 -11.27 -15.23
N ASP A 267 0.15 -10.02 -15.63
CA ASP A 267 -0.58 -9.57 -16.81
C ASP A 267 0.43 -9.00 -17.83
N GLY A 268 0.56 -9.65 -18.99
CA GLY A 268 1.55 -9.34 -20.01
C GLY A 268 0.92 -9.04 -21.38
N ASN A 269 1.59 -8.23 -22.21
CA ASN A 269 1.03 -7.75 -23.48
C ASN A 269 1.02 -8.76 -24.65
N GLN A 270 1.47 -10.01 -24.49
CA GLN A 270 1.58 -11.00 -25.57
C GLN A 270 0.80 -12.29 -25.23
N TYR A 271 -0.37 -12.48 -25.86
CA TYR A 271 -1.25 -13.62 -25.61
C TYR A 271 -1.32 -14.66 -26.74
N ASP A 272 -0.53 -14.54 -27.82
CA ASP A 272 -0.84 -15.25 -29.08
C ASP A 272 0.14 -16.35 -29.56
N SER A 273 1.18 -16.76 -28.82
CA SER A 273 1.94 -17.99 -29.21
C SER A 273 2.69 -18.67 -28.06
N ASP A 274 2.91 -19.98 -28.20
CA ASP A 274 3.54 -20.97 -27.30
C ASP A 274 4.11 -20.43 -25.98
N TYR A 275 3.24 -20.46 -24.96
CA TYR A 275 3.44 -19.85 -23.65
C TYR A 275 4.51 -20.53 -22.78
N GLU A 276 4.95 -21.74 -23.13
CA GLU A 276 5.77 -22.57 -22.25
C GLU A 276 7.17 -21.99 -21.97
N ASN A 277 7.63 -21.03 -22.79
CA ASN A 277 8.97 -20.43 -22.74
C ASN A 277 9.00 -18.88 -22.74
N LEU A 278 7.94 -18.20 -22.29
CA LEU A 278 7.96 -16.74 -22.17
C LEU A 278 8.60 -16.28 -20.85
N TYR A 279 9.39 -15.21 -20.94
CA TYR A 279 10.13 -14.62 -19.84
C TYR A 279 9.86 -13.12 -19.75
N VAL A 280 9.97 -12.58 -18.54
CA VAL A 280 9.73 -11.15 -18.26
C VAL A 280 10.87 -10.31 -18.82
N ASP A 281 10.54 -9.38 -19.72
CA ASP A 281 11.47 -8.34 -20.17
C ASP A 281 11.51 -7.14 -19.20
N LEU A 282 10.35 -6.72 -18.69
CA LEU A 282 10.23 -5.58 -17.77
C LEU A 282 8.94 -5.65 -16.95
N CYS A 283 9.07 -5.86 -15.64
CA CYS A 283 7.96 -5.58 -14.71
C CYS A 283 7.86 -4.08 -14.47
N TYR A 284 6.73 -3.46 -14.82
CA TYR A 284 6.52 -2.01 -14.71
C TYR A 284 5.44 -1.58 -13.71
N PHE A 285 4.67 -2.54 -13.20
CA PHE A 285 3.82 -2.36 -12.03
C PHE A 285 3.92 -3.61 -11.15
N PRO A 286 4.09 -3.48 -9.81
CA PRO A 286 4.37 -4.63 -8.96
C PRO A 286 3.15 -5.53 -8.77
N LEU A 287 3.40 -6.80 -8.49
CA LEU A 287 2.42 -7.73 -7.92
C LEU A 287 2.04 -7.24 -6.54
N ILE A 288 0.76 -7.29 -6.18
CA ILE A 288 0.27 -6.93 -4.84
C ILE A 288 -0.61 -8.06 -4.32
N GLY A 289 -0.37 -8.52 -3.09
CA GLY A 289 -1.15 -9.58 -2.47
C GLY A 289 -0.65 -10.03 -1.10
N LYS A 290 -1.34 -11.01 -0.51
CA LYS A 290 -0.97 -11.60 0.78
C LYS A 290 -0.24 -12.92 0.58
N ASP A 291 0.69 -13.20 1.48
CA ASP A 291 1.41 -14.47 1.58
C ASP A 291 1.97 -14.92 0.22
N LEU A 292 2.55 -13.99 -0.54
CA LEU A 292 2.93 -14.17 -1.95
C LEU A 292 3.90 -15.34 -2.19
N MET A 293 4.64 -15.72 -1.14
CA MET A 293 5.60 -16.84 -1.16
C MET A 293 4.98 -18.19 -0.75
N SER A 294 3.70 -18.23 -0.40
CA SER A 294 2.99 -19.44 0.06
C SER A 294 2.03 -19.99 -0.99
N GLU A 295 1.63 -21.25 -0.84
CA GLU A 295 0.57 -21.86 -1.66
C GLU A 295 -0.81 -21.21 -1.42
N ASN A 296 -1.03 -20.64 -0.24
CA ASN A 296 -2.28 -19.96 0.15
C ASN A 296 -2.29 -18.47 -0.25
N ARG A 297 -1.43 -18.07 -1.18
CA ARG A 297 -1.32 -16.67 -1.63
C ARG A 297 -2.65 -16.13 -2.11
N LYS A 298 -2.93 -14.88 -1.76
CA LYS A 298 -4.09 -14.14 -2.27
C LYS A 298 -3.62 -12.94 -3.06
N VAL A 299 -3.79 -12.99 -4.38
CA VAL A 299 -3.45 -11.89 -5.29
C VAL A 299 -4.56 -10.85 -5.28
N TYR A 300 -4.16 -9.59 -5.13
CA TYR A 300 -5.05 -8.42 -5.16
C TYR A 300 -4.91 -7.71 -6.50
N THR A 301 -3.69 -7.62 -7.02
CA THR A 301 -3.39 -7.02 -8.32
C THR A 301 -2.22 -7.78 -8.96
N LEU A 302 -2.39 -8.23 -10.20
CA LEU A 302 -1.32 -8.88 -10.96
C LEU A 302 -0.19 -7.87 -11.26
N ALA A 303 1.04 -8.36 -11.30
CA ALA A 303 2.15 -7.56 -11.83
C ALA A 303 1.89 -7.26 -13.30
N LYS A 304 2.27 -6.08 -13.77
CA LYS A 304 2.24 -5.75 -15.20
C LYS A 304 3.65 -5.91 -15.77
N VAL A 305 3.77 -6.75 -16.80
CA VAL A 305 5.04 -7.20 -17.40
C VAL A 305 5.10 -7.06 -18.91
#